data_AF-A0A2R6KD05-F1
#
_entry.id   AF-A0A2R6KD05-F1
#
_cell.length_a   1.000
_cell.length_b   1.000
_cell.length_c   1.000
_cell.angle_alpha   90.00
_cell.angle_beta   90.00
_cell.angle_gamma   90.00
#
_symmetry.space_group_name_H-M   'P 1'
#
loop_
_entity.id
_entity.type
_entity.pdbx_description
1 polymer ?
#
loop_
_entity_poly.entity_id
_entity_poly.type
_entity_poly.pdbx_seq_one_letter_code
_entity_poly.pdbx_strand_id
1 'polypeptide(L)'
;RDFAIGLDSAILIGHESTIAASLIMVPIAIVMSILLPYNDMLWGVDLATFPFLLALMVPIMNGNIVKMVLAMTVLLIPLHYIASGVAPLVTQSAQQSGFDMQGNALITLGSDGGSPATWVLTLFEPAGLLVGLTATLTIWVALRTWPKKMYMMAGASEEKAEESVRIRHSGGSGGVLPNRIGGSIDETEPTEEVGSD
;
A
#
# COMPACT_ATOMS: atom_id res chain seq x y z
N ARG A 1 11.60 27.19 6.55
CA ARG A 1 10.36 26.55 6.06
C ARG A 1 10.81 25.27 5.39
N ASP A 2 10.52 24.13 6.00
CA ASP A 2 10.93 22.83 5.47
C ASP A 2 9.81 22.32 4.57
N PHE A 3 10.11 22.17 3.28
CA PHE A 3 9.15 21.73 2.28
C PHE A 3 9.15 20.20 2.23
N ALA A 4 8.16 19.58 2.85
CA ALA A 4 7.98 18.12 2.82
C ALA A 4 7.19 17.72 1.57
N ILE A 5 7.88 17.20 0.55
CA ILE A 5 7.26 16.60 -0.63
C ILE A 5 7.03 15.12 -0.32
N GLY A 6 5.78 14.67 -0.41
CA GLY A 6 5.48 13.24 -0.44
C GLY A 6 6.01 12.64 -1.74
N LEU A 7 7.04 11.81 -1.63
CA LEU A 7 7.69 11.15 -2.77
C LEU A 7 7.40 9.65 -2.74
N ASP A 8 7.39 9.00 -3.90
CA ASP A 8 7.25 7.55 -4.01
C ASP A 8 8.39 6.85 -3.25
N SER A 9 8.06 5.71 -2.64
CA SER A 9 9.00 4.72 -2.12
C SER A 9 10.14 4.38 -3.08
N ALA A 10 9.94 4.53 -4.40
CA ALA A 10 10.96 4.35 -5.43
C ALA A 10 12.26 5.14 -5.15
N ILE A 11 12.17 6.31 -4.49
CA ILE A 11 13.35 7.11 -4.14
C ILE A 11 14.16 6.45 -3.02
N LEU A 12 13.50 5.74 -2.10
CA LEU A 12 14.16 5.04 -0.99
C LEU A 12 14.80 3.71 -1.42
N ILE A 13 14.51 3.23 -2.62
CA ILE A 13 15.15 2.02 -3.17
C ILE A 13 16.66 2.21 -3.31
N GLY A 14 17.10 3.42 -3.66
CA GLY A 14 18.52 3.74 -3.79
C GLY A 14 19.29 3.79 -2.47
N HIS A 15 18.60 3.71 -1.32
CA HIS A 15 19.25 3.72 -0.02
C HIS A 15 20.08 2.44 0.18
N GLU A 16 21.34 2.58 0.61
CA GLU A 16 22.29 1.47 0.81
C GLU A 16 21.67 0.29 1.58
N SER A 17 21.00 0.58 2.70
CA SER A 17 20.39 -0.45 3.53
C SER A 17 19.26 -1.21 2.82
N THR A 18 18.51 -0.55 1.93
CA THR A 18 17.44 -1.20 1.14
C THR A 18 18.05 -2.22 0.19
N ILE A 19 19.06 -1.80 -0.58
CA ILE A 19 19.73 -2.65 -1.55
C ILE A 19 20.37 -3.84 -0.82
N ALA A 20 21.14 -3.57 0.23
CA ALA A 20 21.81 -4.62 1.01
C ALA A 20 20.81 -5.62 1.62
N ALA A 21 19.74 -5.14 2.27
CA ALA A 21 18.71 -6.02 2.83
C ALA A 21 18.00 -6.82 1.74
N SER A 22 17.70 -6.22 0.58
CA SER A 22 16.98 -6.91 -0.50
C SER A 22 17.79 -8.05 -1.10
N LEU A 23 19.10 -7.86 -1.32
CA LEU A 23 19.99 -8.95 -1.75
C LEU A 23 20.06 -10.10 -0.75
N ILE A 24 20.06 -9.80 0.56
CA ILE A 24 20.04 -10.84 1.62
C ILE A 24 18.70 -11.56 1.65
N MET A 25 17.59 -10.86 1.39
CA MET A 25 16.26 -11.45 1.40
C MET A 25 16.02 -12.43 0.27
N VAL A 26 16.64 -12.25 -0.90
CA VAL A 26 16.47 -13.17 -2.05
C VAL A 26 16.73 -14.64 -1.68
N PRO A 27 17.92 -15.04 -1.17
CA PRO A 27 18.16 -16.44 -0.80
C PRO A 27 17.27 -16.89 0.37
N ILE A 28 16.94 -16.01 1.32
CA ILE A 28 16.06 -16.35 2.45
C ILE A 28 14.65 -16.68 1.96
N ALA A 29 14.11 -15.88 1.05
CA ALA A 29 12.78 -16.08 0.48
C ALA A 29 12.69 -17.40 -0.30
N ILE A 30 13.69 -17.70 -1.13
CA ILE A 30 13.77 -18.97 -1.86
C ILE A 30 13.84 -20.16 -0.89
N VAL A 31 14.67 -20.07 0.15
CA VAL A 31 14.78 -21.12 1.18
C VAL A 31 13.45 -21.30 1.91
N MET A 32 12.74 -20.22 2.26
CA MET A 32 11.43 -20.31 2.87
C MET A 32 10.37 -20.92 1.96
N SER A 33 10.41 -20.65 0.65
CA SER A 33 9.49 -21.30 -0.30
C SER A 33 9.60 -22.83 -0.25
N ILE A 34 10.80 -23.36 0.03
CA ILE A 34 11.07 -24.80 0.12
C ILE A 34 10.78 -25.34 1.54
N LEU A 35 11.09 -24.58 2.58
CA LEU A 35 10.99 -25.04 3.97
C LEU A 35 9.58 -24.94 4.56
N LEU A 36 8.76 -23.99 4.11
CA LEU A 36 7.42 -23.79 4.66
C LEU A 36 6.49 -24.94 4.25
N PRO A 37 5.85 -25.63 5.21
CA PRO A 37 4.93 -26.71 4.88
C PRO A 37 3.66 -26.15 4.25
N TYR A 38 3.08 -26.89 3.30
CA TYR A 38 1.84 -26.51 2.58
C TYR A 38 1.95 -25.17 1.82
N ASN A 39 3.14 -24.85 1.34
CA ASN A 39 3.38 -23.71 0.50
C ASN A 39 3.58 -24.15 -0.96
N ASP A 40 2.73 -23.64 -1.85
CA ASP A 40 2.80 -23.88 -3.30
C ASP A 40 3.46 -22.70 -4.04
N MET A 41 3.76 -21.61 -3.32
CA MET A 41 4.35 -20.39 -3.86
C MET A 41 5.87 -20.48 -3.92
N LEU A 42 6.44 -20.22 -5.11
CA LEU A 42 7.88 -20.03 -5.29
C LEU A 42 8.21 -18.57 -5.59
N TRP A 43 9.15 -17.99 -4.84
CA TRP A 43 9.71 -16.68 -5.16
C TRP A 43 10.64 -16.76 -6.39
N GLY A 44 10.05 -16.68 -7.58
CA GLY A 44 10.76 -16.60 -8.85
C GLY A 44 10.78 -15.17 -9.39
N VAL A 45 9.78 -14.83 -10.21
CA VAL A 45 9.66 -13.51 -10.85
C VAL A 45 9.50 -12.38 -9.82
N ASP A 46 8.82 -12.67 -8.70
CA ASP A 46 8.48 -11.65 -7.70
C ASP A 46 9.65 -11.24 -6.80
N LEU A 47 10.83 -11.86 -6.94
CA LEU A 47 12.04 -11.44 -6.21
C LEU A 47 12.41 -9.98 -6.45
N ALA A 48 12.07 -9.44 -7.62
CA ALA A 48 12.31 -8.05 -7.99
C ALA A 48 11.50 -7.03 -7.15
N THR A 49 10.53 -7.49 -6.34
CA THR A 49 9.69 -6.62 -5.50
C THR A 49 10.32 -6.30 -4.15
N PHE A 50 11.31 -7.08 -3.69
CA PHE A 50 11.92 -6.87 -2.37
C PHE A 50 12.52 -5.48 -2.12
N PRO A 51 13.17 -4.81 -3.09
CA PRO A 51 13.65 -3.45 -2.89
C PRO A 51 12.51 -2.47 -2.53
N PHE A 52 11.32 -2.63 -3.13
CA PHE A 52 10.15 -1.81 -2.80
C PHE A 52 9.61 -2.12 -1.41
N LEU A 53 9.48 -3.40 -1.05
CA LEU A 53 8.97 -3.81 0.26
C LEU A 53 9.88 -3.35 1.40
N LEU A 54 11.19 -3.47 1.22
CA LEU A 54 12.18 -3.07 2.22
C LEU A 54 12.41 -1.56 2.26
N ALA A 55 12.21 -0.83 1.16
CA ALA A 55 12.28 0.63 1.13
C ALA A 55 11.33 1.27 2.16
N LEU A 56 10.14 0.67 2.34
CA LEU A 56 9.16 1.11 3.33
C LEU A 56 9.61 0.84 4.78
N MET A 57 10.49 -0.13 5.01
CA MET A 57 11.03 -0.46 6.33
C MET A 57 12.19 0.43 6.75
N VAL A 58 12.93 1.02 5.81
CA VAL A 58 14.08 1.90 6.11
C VAL A 58 13.75 3.03 7.09
N PRO A 59 12.72 3.86 6.87
CA PRO A 59 12.40 4.95 7.80
C PRO A 59 11.91 4.45 9.16
N ILE A 60 11.28 3.28 9.21
CA ILE A 60 10.74 2.68 10.45
C ILE A 60 11.89 2.09 11.30
N MET A 61 12.88 1.50 10.64
CA MET A 61 13.97 0.76 11.28
C MET A 61 15.30 1.52 11.31
N ASN A 62 15.28 2.81 10.93
CA ASN A 62 16.46 3.67 10.84
C ASN A 62 17.60 3.04 10.00
N GLY A 63 17.24 2.39 8.88
CA GLY A 63 18.20 1.73 7.99
C GLY A 63 18.93 0.51 8.58
N ASN A 64 18.47 -0.04 9.71
CA ASN A 64 19.10 -1.22 10.31
C ASN A 64 18.76 -2.50 9.50
N ILE A 65 19.74 -2.96 8.71
CA ILE A 65 19.62 -4.12 7.82
C ILE A 65 19.17 -5.38 8.56
N VAL A 66 19.72 -5.67 9.74
CA VAL A 66 19.40 -6.89 10.51
C VAL A 66 17.93 -6.88 10.93
N LYS A 67 17.46 -5.74 11.47
CA LYS A 67 16.05 -5.61 11.87
C LYS A 67 15.12 -5.73 10.67
N MET A 68 15.50 -5.12 9.54
CA MET A 68 14.70 -5.17 8.31
C MET A 68 14.58 -6.59 7.78
N VAL A 69 15.70 -7.32 7.68
CA VAL A 69 15.71 -8.72 7.22
C VAL A 69 14.89 -9.60 8.15
N LEU A 70 15.05 -9.47 9.48
CA LEU A 70 14.28 -10.27 10.44
C LEU A 70 12.79 -9.98 10.36
N ALA A 71 12.40 -8.71 10.32
CA ALA A 71 10.99 -8.33 10.22
C ALA A 71 10.38 -8.80 8.90
N MET A 72 11.10 -8.66 7.79
CA MET A 72 10.63 -9.12 6.48
C MET A 72 10.53 -10.66 6.43
N THR A 73 11.46 -11.37 7.06
CA THR A 73 11.41 -12.84 7.17
C THR A 73 10.15 -13.29 7.90
N VAL A 74 9.80 -12.62 9.01
CA VAL A 74 8.56 -12.92 9.75
C VAL A 74 7.31 -12.57 8.92
N LEU A 75 7.32 -11.44 8.21
CA LEU A 75 6.21 -11.02 7.34
C LEU A 75 5.99 -11.94 6.14
N LEU A 76 7.06 -12.59 5.65
CA LEU A 76 6.96 -13.53 4.54
C LEU A 76 6.18 -14.80 4.90
N ILE A 77 6.14 -15.21 6.17
CA ILE A 77 5.42 -16.42 6.59
C ILE A 77 3.93 -16.34 6.22
N PRO A 78 3.13 -15.37 6.73
CA PRO A 78 1.72 -15.27 6.34
C PRO A 78 1.56 -14.96 4.85
N LEU A 79 2.48 -14.23 4.24
CA LEU A 79 2.42 -13.88 2.82
C LEU A 79 2.49 -15.13 1.92
N HIS A 80 3.37 -16.09 2.21
CA HIS A 80 3.44 -17.36 1.49
C HIS A 80 2.12 -18.16 1.59
N TYR A 81 1.53 -18.23 2.79
CA TYR A 81 0.29 -18.96 3.00
C TYR A 81 -0.89 -18.33 2.28
N ILE A 82 -1.01 -17.00 2.33
CA ILE A 82 -2.06 -16.28 1.62
C ILE A 82 -1.86 -16.46 0.10
N ALA A 83 -0.64 -16.28 -0.40
CA ALA A 83 -0.33 -16.42 -1.82
C ALA A 83 -0.68 -17.83 -2.33
N SER A 84 -0.35 -18.87 -1.56
CA SER A 84 -0.70 -20.26 -1.88
C SER A 84 -2.21 -20.48 -1.88
N GLY A 85 -2.94 -19.91 -0.92
CA GLY A 85 -4.40 -20.00 -0.87
C GLY A 85 -5.12 -19.25 -2.00
N VAL A 86 -4.53 -18.17 -2.52
CA VAL A 86 -5.07 -17.34 -3.61
C VAL A 86 -4.74 -17.90 -5.00
N ALA A 87 -3.67 -18.71 -5.11
CA ALA A 87 -3.18 -19.25 -6.37
C ALA A 87 -4.24 -19.98 -7.24
N PRO A 88 -5.19 -20.77 -6.68
CA PRO A 88 -6.24 -21.40 -7.47
C PRO A 88 -7.18 -20.40 -8.15
N LEU A 89 -7.50 -19.29 -7.46
CA LEU A 89 -8.39 -18.25 -7.98
C LEU A 89 -7.75 -17.49 -9.14
N VAL A 90 -6.46 -17.18 -9.00
CA VAL A 90 -5.65 -16.57 -10.07
C VAL A 90 -5.55 -17.50 -11.26
N THR A 91 -5.26 -18.78 -11.01
CA THR A 91 -5.13 -19.80 -12.07
C THR A 91 -6.43 -19.98 -12.84
N GLN A 92 -7.56 -20.06 -12.14
CA GLN A 92 -8.88 -20.15 -12.77
C GLN A 92 -9.16 -18.90 -13.63
N SER A 93 -8.83 -17.71 -13.12
CA SER A 93 -9.03 -16.46 -13.86
C SER A 93 -8.18 -16.42 -15.14
N ALA A 94 -6.92 -16.86 -15.07
CA ALA A 94 -6.03 -16.95 -16.22
C ALA A 94 -6.55 -17.93 -17.29
N GLN A 95 -7.04 -19.10 -16.88
CA GLN A 95 -7.65 -20.07 -17.78
C GLN A 95 -8.92 -19.51 -18.45
N GLN A 96 -9.77 -18.82 -17.70
CA GLN A 96 -10.98 -18.18 -18.23
C GLN A 96 -10.67 -17.03 -19.20
N SER A 97 -9.55 -16.31 -19.02
CA SER A 97 -9.12 -15.27 -19.94
C SER A 97 -8.44 -15.80 -21.21
N GLY A 98 -8.27 -17.12 -21.34
CA GLY A 98 -7.54 -17.74 -22.46
C GLY A 98 -6.02 -17.56 -22.39
N PHE A 99 -5.47 -17.40 -21.18
CA PHE A 99 -4.02 -17.32 -20.98
C PHE A 99 -3.36 -18.68 -21.28
N ASP A 100 -2.25 -18.66 -22.03
CA ASP A 100 -1.47 -19.87 -22.28
C ASP A 100 -0.65 -20.24 -21.04
N MET A 101 -1.11 -21.27 -20.34
CA MET A 101 -0.46 -21.80 -19.15
C MET A 101 0.89 -22.47 -19.45
N GLN A 102 1.24 -22.74 -20.72
CA GLN A 102 2.48 -23.41 -21.14
C GLN A 102 2.76 -24.71 -20.36
N GLY A 103 1.71 -25.45 -20.01
CA GLY A 103 1.81 -26.69 -19.22
C GLY A 103 1.98 -26.50 -17.70
N ASN A 104 2.00 -25.26 -17.19
CA ASN A 104 2.02 -25.00 -15.76
C ASN A 104 0.66 -25.32 -15.12
N ALA A 105 0.69 -26.01 -13.96
CA ALA A 105 -0.51 -26.40 -13.24
C ALA A 105 -1.09 -25.27 -12.36
N LEU A 106 -0.25 -24.32 -11.94
CA LEU A 106 -0.60 -23.28 -10.97
C LEU A 106 0.14 -21.97 -11.27
N ILE A 107 -0.57 -20.85 -11.17
CA ILE A 107 -0.01 -19.50 -11.19
C ILE A 107 -0.08 -18.92 -9.79
N THR A 108 1.05 -18.42 -9.29
CA THR A 108 1.17 -17.79 -7.97
C THR A 108 1.61 -16.34 -8.14
N LEU A 109 1.12 -15.46 -7.26
CA LEU A 109 1.59 -14.07 -7.13
C LEU A 109 1.95 -13.86 -5.65
N GLY A 110 3.23 -13.63 -5.39
CA GLY A 110 3.77 -13.41 -4.06
C GLY A 110 3.41 -12.05 -3.49
N SER A 111 3.88 -10.98 -4.12
CA SER A 111 3.75 -9.62 -3.58
C SER A 111 2.29 -9.20 -3.42
N ASP A 112 1.49 -9.38 -4.47
CA ASP A 112 0.09 -8.94 -4.50
C ASP A 112 -0.85 -10.03 -4.01
N GLY A 113 -0.64 -11.28 -4.44
CA GLY A 113 -1.49 -12.41 -4.06
C GLY A 113 -1.36 -12.78 -2.58
N GLY A 114 -0.19 -12.57 -1.96
CA GLY A 114 0.05 -12.81 -0.54
C GLY A 114 -0.30 -11.65 0.38
N SER A 115 -0.78 -10.53 -0.14
CA SER A 115 -1.06 -9.35 0.68
C SER A 115 -2.26 -9.59 1.63
N PRO A 116 -2.25 -9.03 2.86
CA PRO A 116 -3.39 -9.12 3.77
C PRO A 116 -4.68 -8.55 3.17
N ALA A 117 -4.57 -7.53 2.32
CA ALA A 117 -5.72 -6.95 1.64
C ALA A 117 -6.36 -7.96 0.68
N THR A 118 -5.55 -8.68 -0.10
CA THR A 118 -6.03 -9.76 -0.98
C THR A 118 -6.72 -10.85 -0.18
N TRP A 119 -6.12 -11.28 0.94
CA TRP A 119 -6.75 -12.26 1.83
C TRP A 119 -8.12 -11.81 2.34
N VAL A 120 -8.27 -10.55 2.76
CA VAL A 120 -9.56 -10.02 3.22
C VAL A 120 -10.60 -10.04 2.09
N LEU A 121 -10.20 -9.74 0.86
CA LEU A 121 -11.13 -9.75 -0.28
C LEU A 121 -11.61 -11.16 -0.64
N THR A 122 -10.77 -12.19 -0.49
CA THR A 122 -11.18 -13.57 -0.75
C THR A 122 -12.20 -14.09 0.25
N LEU A 123 -12.29 -13.52 1.46
CA LEU A 123 -13.34 -13.87 2.45
C LEU A 123 -14.76 -13.54 1.97
N PHE A 124 -14.90 -12.68 0.96
CA PHE A 124 -16.20 -12.21 0.47
C PHE A 124 -16.62 -12.85 -0.85
N GLU A 125 -15.97 -13.91 -1.32
CA GLU A 125 -16.38 -14.61 -2.55
C GLU A 125 -17.77 -15.25 -2.44
N PRO A 126 -18.62 -15.17 -3.50
CA PRO A 126 -18.35 -14.62 -4.83
C PRO A 126 -18.58 -13.10 -4.97
N ALA A 127 -18.99 -12.41 -3.91
CA ALA A 127 -19.25 -10.97 -3.93
C ALA A 127 -17.99 -10.09 -3.80
N GLY A 128 -16.79 -10.68 -3.73
CA GLY A 128 -15.52 -10.00 -3.46
C GLY A 128 -15.25 -8.80 -4.39
N LEU A 129 -15.60 -8.89 -5.67
CA LEU A 129 -15.47 -7.78 -6.62
C LEU A 129 -16.40 -6.60 -6.24
N LEU A 130 -17.66 -6.87 -5.94
CA LEU A 130 -18.62 -5.83 -5.53
C LEU A 130 -18.21 -5.22 -4.19
N VAL A 131 -17.75 -6.04 -3.24
CA VAL A 131 -17.22 -5.56 -1.96
C VAL A 131 -15.98 -4.70 -2.17
N GLY A 132 -15.03 -5.13 -3.02
CA GLY A 132 -13.83 -4.36 -3.33
C GLY A 132 -14.14 -3.02 -4.01
N LEU A 133 -15.04 -3.01 -4.99
CA LEU A 133 -15.48 -1.78 -5.68
C LEU A 133 -16.23 -0.84 -4.73
N THR A 134 -17.16 -1.37 -3.93
CA THR A 134 -17.92 -0.55 -2.96
C THR A 134 -17.02 -0.02 -1.85
N ALA A 135 -16.08 -0.82 -1.34
CA ALA A 135 -15.10 -0.36 -0.35
C ALA A 135 -14.20 0.74 -0.94
N THR A 136 -13.67 0.54 -2.15
CA THR A 136 -12.83 1.54 -2.83
C THR A 136 -13.59 2.84 -3.07
N LEU A 137 -14.83 2.75 -3.57
CA LEU A 137 -15.69 3.91 -3.78
C LEU A 137 -16.02 4.61 -2.46
N THR A 138 -16.30 3.85 -1.40
CA THR A 138 -16.61 4.41 -0.07
C THR A 138 -15.40 5.12 0.52
N ILE A 139 -14.20 4.53 0.44
CA ILE A 139 -12.95 5.15 0.86
C ILE A 139 -12.69 6.42 0.03
N TRP A 140 -12.89 6.37 -1.28
CA TRP A 140 -12.73 7.53 -2.16
C TRP A 140 -13.70 8.66 -1.78
N VAL A 141 -14.98 8.35 -1.55
CA VAL A 141 -15.98 9.32 -1.08
C VAL A 141 -15.57 9.88 0.28
N ALA A 142 -15.20 9.02 1.24
CA ALA A 142 -14.79 9.45 2.59
C ALA A 142 -13.54 10.35 2.56
N LEU A 143 -12.55 10.03 1.72
CA LEU A 143 -11.36 10.86 1.51
C LEU A 143 -11.69 12.21 0.86
N ARG A 144 -12.79 12.29 0.09
CA ARG A 144 -13.26 13.54 -0.53
C ARG A 144 -14.13 14.36 0.41
N THR A 145 -15.02 13.74 1.17
CA THR A 145 -16.00 14.44 2.02
C THR A 145 -15.44 14.76 3.41
N TRP A 146 -14.56 13.92 3.97
CA TRP A 146 -14.06 14.05 5.35
C TRP A 146 -12.53 14.02 5.48
N PRO A 147 -11.78 14.82 4.71
CA PRO A 147 -10.32 14.70 4.66
C PRO A 147 -9.65 14.95 6.03
N LYS A 148 -10.15 15.91 6.85
CA LYS A 148 -9.66 16.15 8.22
C LYS A 148 -9.81 14.91 9.13
N LYS A 149 -10.98 14.28 9.13
CA LYS A 149 -11.26 13.10 9.95
C LYS A 149 -10.38 11.91 9.54
N MET A 150 -10.10 11.76 8.24
CA MET A 150 -9.22 10.70 7.74
C MET A 150 -7.77 10.89 8.22
N TYR A 151 -7.23 12.11 8.20
CA TYR A 151 -5.90 12.37 8.76
C TYR A 151 -5.85 12.08 10.26
N MET A 152 -6.89 12.45 11.01
CA MET A 152 -6.97 12.12 12.43
C MET A 152 -7.08 10.61 12.68
N MET A 153 -7.83 9.87 11.86
CA MET A 153 -7.88 8.40 11.93
C MET A 153 -6.54 7.73 11.59
N ALA A 154 -5.72 8.37 10.75
CA ALA A 154 -4.35 7.94 10.48
C ALA A 154 -3.35 8.34 11.58
N GLY A 155 -3.81 8.95 12.68
CA GLY A 155 -3.00 9.32 13.84
C GLY A 155 -2.41 10.73 13.80
N ALA A 156 -2.85 11.60 12.88
CA ALA A 156 -2.46 13.02 12.91
C ALA A 156 -3.17 13.77 14.03
N SER A 157 -2.49 14.73 14.66
CA SER A 157 -3.13 15.70 15.54
C SER A 157 -4.13 16.56 14.76
N GLU A 158 -5.10 17.14 15.46
CA GLU A 158 -6.14 17.96 14.84
C GLU A 158 -5.55 19.14 14.03
N GLU A 159 -4.56 19.82 14.60
CA GLU A 159 -3.81 20.90 13.95
C GLU A 159 -3.09 20.44 12.68
N LYS A 160 -2.38 19.30 12.73
CA LYS A 160 -1.66 18.75 11.59
C LYS A 160 -2.61 18.24 10.49
N ALA A 161 -3.77 17.73 10.89
CA ALA A 161 -4.83 17.33 9.98
C ALA A 161 -5.40 18.53 9.22
N GLU A 162 -5.64 19.66 9.90
CA GLU A 162 -6.11 20.90 9.27
C GLU A 162 -5.08 21.49 8.30
N GLU A 163 -3.81 21.52 8.70
CA GLU A 163 -2.71 21.96 7.84
C GLU A 163 -2.61 21.08 6.57
N SER A 164 -2.67 19.76 6.72
CA SER A 164 -2.59 18.80 5.61
C SER A 164 -3.77 18.92 4.65
N VAL A 165 -4.97 19.22 5.15
CA VAL A 165 -6.16 19.52 4.33
C VAL A 165 -5.97 20.82 3.57
N ARG A 166 -5.47 21.87 4.23
CA ARG A 166 -5.25 23.18 3.61
C ARG A 166 -4.25 23.09 2.45
N ILE A 167 -3.14 22.37 2.63
CA ILE A 167 -2.12 22.16 1.59
C ILE A 167 -2.68 21.34 0.41
N ARG A 168 -3.52 20.33 0.67
CA ARG A 168 -4.11 19.48 -0.38
C ARG A 168 -5.08 20.25 -1.28
N HIS A 169 -5.76 21.25 -0.74
CA HIS A 169 -6.80 22.01 -1.46
C HIS A 169 -6.34 23.38 -1.97
N SER A 170 -5.08 23.78 -1.72
CA SER A 170 -4.49 25.05 -2.22
C SER A 170 -3.89 24.94 -3.64
N GLY A 171 -4.06 23.80 -4.33
CA GLY A 171 -3.67 23.66 -5.73
C GLY A 171 -4.76 24.24 -6.64
N GLY A 172 -4.52 25.42 -7.22
CA GLY A 172 -5.42 26.14 -8.15
C GLY A 172 -5.78 25.42 -9.46
N SER A 173 -5.55 24.12 -9.60
CA SER A 173 -5.92 23.30 -10.76
C SER A 173 -6.48 21.92 -10.39
N GLY A 174 -7.12 21.80 -9.21
CA GLY A 174 -7.98 20.66 -8.90
C GLY A 174 -9.16 20.61 -9.88
N GLY A 175 -9.03 19.79 -10.92
CA GLY A 175 -9.85 19.82 -12.13
C GLY A 175 -11.36 19.88 -11.91
N VAL A 176 -12.00 20.74 -12.73
CA VAL A 176 -13.39 20.85 -13.24
C VAL A 176 -14.60 20.47 -12.35
N LEU A 177 -14.46 19.80 -11.21
CA LEU A 177 -15.59 19.34 -10.40
C LEU A 177 -15.56 20.00 -9.02
N PRO A 178 -16.68 20.63 -8.59
CA PRO A 178 -16.75 21.51 -7.44
C PRO A 178 -16.21 20.83 -6.17
N ASN A 179 -15.24 21.49 -5.54
CA ASN A 179 -14.57 21.03 -4.32
C ASN A 179 -15.42 21.21 -3.05
N ARG A 180 -16.62 21.77 -3.18
CA ARG A 180 -17.69 21.77 -2.18
C ARG A 180 -19.03 21.79 -2.92
N ILE A 181 -19.97 20.95 -2.51
CA ILE A 181 -21.38 21.34 -2.70
C ILE A 181 -21.60 22.48 -1.71
N GLY A 182 -21.47 23.72 -2.19
CA GLY A 182 -21.66 24.95 -1.40
C GLY A 182 -20.40 25.80 -1.26
N GLY A 183 -20.31 26.82 -2.12
CA GLY A 183 -19.55 28.06 -1.93
C GLY A 183 -18.04 28.02 -2.20
N SER A 184 -17.57 28.91 -3.08
CA SER A 184 -16.17 29.33 -3.16
C SER A 184 -15.79 30.11 -1.89
N ILE A 185 -14.63 29.80 -1.32
CA ILE A 185 -14.03 30.66 -0.30
C ILE A 185 -13.42 31.84 -1.05
N ASP A 186 -13.90 33.05 -0.78
CA ASP A 186 -13.27 34.28 -1.24
C ASP A 186 -11.98 34.48 -0.44
N GLU A 187 -10.84 34.57 -1.13
CA GLU A 187 -9.52 34.78 -0.51
C GLU A 187 -9.31 36.24 -0.03
N THR A 188 -10.34 37.10 -0.10
CA THR A 188 -10.21 38.54 0.22
C THR A 188 -10.81 39.00 1.55
N GLU A 189 -11.33 38.12 2.42
CA GLU A 189 -11.78 38.53 3.76
C GLU A 189 -10.76 38.20 4.87
N PRO A 190 -10.12 39.19 5.51
CA PRO A 190 -9.41 38.99 6.76
C PRO A 190 -10.44 38.98 7.90
N THR A 191 -10.70 37.81 8.50
CA THR A 191 -11.50 37.72 9.72
C THR A 191 -10.60 37.90 10.95
N GLU A 192 -10.61 39.16 11.39
CA GLU A 192 -10.53 39.72 12.75
C GLU A 192 -9.67 39.06 13.83
N GLU A 193 -8.91 39.95 14.47
CA GLU A 193 -8.13 39.79 15.69
C GLU A 193 -8.81 38.96 16.78
N VAL A 194 -8.16 37.89 17.22
CA VAL A 194 -8.34 37.38 18.59
C VAL A 194 -7.40 38.20 19.47
N GLY A 195 -7.92 39.29 20.02
CA GLY A 195 -7.27 40.07 21.07
C GLY A 195 -7.68 39.63 22.48
N SER A 196 -6.72 39.79 23.40
CA SER A 196 -6.76 39.69 24.89
C SER A 196 -7.01 38.29 25.48
N ASP A 197 -6.12 37.73 26.31
CA ASP A 197 -5.24 38.36 27.30
C ASP A 197 -3.72 38.12 27.11
#